data_AF-A0A2V7KYQ3-F1
#
_entry.id   AF-A0A2V7KYQ3-F1
#
_cell.length_a   1.000
_cell.length_b   1.000
_cell.length_c   1.000
_cell.angle_alpha   90.00
_cell.angle_beta   90.00
_cell.angle_gamma   90.00
#
_symmetry.space_group_name_H-M   'P 1'
#
loop_
_entity.id
_entity.type
_entity.pdbx_description
1 polymer ?
#
loop_
_entity_poly.entity_id
_entity_poly.type
_entity_poly.pdbx_seq_one_letter_code
_entity_poly.pdbx_strand_id
1 'polypeptide(L)'
;MQSAARIVALALLTALTACETMSNPAQQTHRTGNRTAATEAVPGQYIVVFNDNVADPASVARDLVNAAGGSLLRIYSSAIKGFAARLSAPAAAALGGNPLVASVEPDQVMRADVTQSMDAKGDPWGLDRIDQGALPLSGTYTYTSTGAGVHAYIIDTGIWTLHPEFGGRANNWGTCVEAYAPGSAIVSTYLVGTTMSLSGTSMATPHVVGVAALYKATNGDQPSGTVANWLIANATSGVITGNPSGTPNLLLFKSTE
;
A
#
# COMPACT_ATOMS: atom_id res chain seq x y z
N MET A 1 -82.24 -18.90 -7.42
CA MET A 1 -81.62 -17.60 -7.09
C MET A 1 -80.60 -17.85 -5.98
N GLN A 2 -79.42 -18.36 -6.35
CA GLN A 2 -78.13 -17.65 -6.30
C GLN A 2 -77.78 -17.06 -4.92
N SER A 3 -76.92 -17.76 -4.16
CA SER A 3 -75.61 -17.20 -3.78
C SER A 3 -74.72 -18.26 -3.16
N ALA A 4 -73.50 -18.30 -3.69
CA ALA A 4 -72.46 -19.29 -3.48
C ALA A 4 -71.70 -19.08 -2.16
N ALA A 5 -71.35 -20.18 -1.52
CA ALA A 5 -70.43 -20.24 -0.40
C ALA A 5 -69.02 -19.83 -0.84
N ARG A 6 -68.47 -18.78 -0.22
CA ARG A 6 -67.05 -18.42 -0.35
C ARG A 6 -66.28 -19.00 0.83
N ILE A 7 -65.53 -20.06 0.53
CA ILE A 7 -64.51 -20.63 1.41
C ILE A 7 -63.34 -19.65 1.45
N VAL A 8 -63.01 -19.15 2.64
CA VAL A 8 -61.80 -18.36 2.88
C VAL A 8 -60.65 -19.36 3.04
N ALA A 9 -59.85 -19.52 1.99
CA ALA A 9 -58.61 -20.28 2.05
C ALA A 9 -57.50 -19.39 2.63
N LEU A 10 -57.06 -19.72 3.84
CA LEU A 10 -55.94 -19.10 4.53
C LEU A 10 -54.64 -19.62 3.90
N ALA A 11 -54.02 -18.83 3.01
CA ALA A 11 -52.72 -19.17 2.43
C ALA A 11 -51.61 -18.95 3.48
N LEU A 12 -51.06 -20.04 4.02
CA LEU A 12 -49.81 -20.00 4.77
C LEU A 12 -48.66 -19.65 3.81
N LEU A 13 -48.11 -18.45 3.96
CA LEU A 13 -46.84 -18.06 3.32
C LEU A 13 -45.69 -18.74 4.07
N THR A 14 -45.23 -19.88 3.56
CA THR A 14 -43.94 -20.45 3.98
C THR A 14 -42.82 -19.61 3.38
N ALA A 15 -42.19 -18.77 4.19
CA ALA A 15 -40.95 -18.09 3.81
C ALA A 15 -39.83 -19.14 3.75
N LEU A 16 -39.58 -19.69 2.54
CA LEU A 16 -38.32 -20.36 2.26
C LEU A 16 -37.24 -19.27 2.24
N THR A 17 -36.49 -19.15 3.33
CA THR A 17 -35.19 -18.47 3.33
C THR A 17 -34.25 -19.26 2.42
N ALA A 18 -34.22 -18.89 1.14
CA ALA A 18 -33.12 -19.24 0.26
C ALA A 18 -31.88 -18.55 0.82
N CYS A 19 -31.01 -19.33 1.46
CA CYS A 19 -29.65 -18.91 1.72
C CYS A 19 -28.97 -18.86 0.35
N GLU A 20 -29.07 -17.71 -0.33
CA GLU A 20 -28.25 -17.45 -1.51
C GLU A 20 -26.81 -17.44 -1.02
N THR A 21 -26.13 -18.57 -1.24
CA THR A 21 -24.67 -18.61 -1.26
C THR A 21 -24.25 -17.57 -2.28
N MET A 22 -23.81 -16.41 -1.81
CA MET A 22 -23.12 -15.45 -2.65
C MET A 22 -21.96 -16.20 -3.27
N SER A 23 -22.08 -16.51 -4.55
CA SER A 23 -20.99 -17.04 -5.35
C SER A 23 -19.85 -16.05 -5.19
N ASN A 24 -18.83 -16.47 -4.43
CA ASN A 24 -17.58 -15.75 -4.32
C ASN A 24 -17.16 -15.44 -5.77
N PRO A 25 -16.95 -14.17 -6.17
CA PRO A 25 -16.50 -13.88 -7.52
C PRO A 25 -15.29 -14.76 -7.77
N ALA A 26 -15.36 -15.58 -8.81
CA ALA A 26 -14.37 -16.60 -9.14
C ALA A 26 -12.99 -16.02 -8.86
N GLN A 27 -12.34 -16.57 -7.84
CA GLN A 27 -10.98 -16.24 -7.48
C GLN A 27 -10.20 -16.37 -8.77
N GLN A 28 -9.87 -15.24 -9.39
CA GLN A 28 -9.18 -15.25 -10.67
C GLN A 28 -7.96 -16.11 -10.42
N THR A 29 -7.90 -17.27 -11.09
CA THR A 29 -6.69 -18.06 -11.15
C THR A 29 -5.61 -17.06 -11.50
N HIS A 30 -4.69 -16.80 -10.58
CA HIS A 30 -3.62 -15.83 -10.75
C HIS A 30 -3.09 -16.08 -12.14
N ARG A 31 -3.38 -15.18 -13.09
CA ARG A 31 -2.68 -15.20 -14.35
C ARG A 31 -1.24 -15.05 -13.90
N THR A 32 -0.45 -16.09 -14.07
CA THR A 32 0.98 -15.99 -14.29
C THR A 32 1.16 -15.25 -15.61
N GLY A 33 0.61 -14.02 -15.71
CA GLY A 33 1.14 -13.04 -16.61
C GLY A 33 2.60 -12.95 -16.20
N ASN A 34 3.49 -13.12 -17.17
CA ASN A 34 4.87 -12.72 -17.02
C ASN A 34 4.86 -11.42 -16.23
N ARG A 35 5.23 -11.46 -14.94
CA ARG A 35 5.69 -10.29 -14.25
C ARG A 35 6.84 -9.86 -15.13
N THR A 36 6.64 -8.85 -15.97
CA THR A 36 7.73 -8.18 -16.67
C THR A 36 8.71 -7.90 -15.55
N ALA A 37 9.83 -8.63 -15.54
CA ALA A 37 10.82 -8.51 -14.49
C ALA A 37 11.12 -7.03 -14.37
N ALA A 38 10.83 -6.43 -13.21
CA ALA A 38 10.98 -4.99 -13.06
C ALA A 38 12.43 -4.62 -13.45
N THR A 39 12.55 -3.56 -14.23
CA THR A 39 13.67 -3.36 -15.17
C THR A 39 15.00 -2.98 -14.49
N GLU A 40 14.99 -2.73 -13.18
CA GLU A 40 16.12 -2.21 -12.42
C GLU A 40 16.22 -2.90 -11.04
N ALA A 41 17.05 -3.95 -10.97
CA ALA A 41 17.34 -4.65 -9.71
C ALA A 41 18.34 -3.86 -8.86
N VAL A 42 18.16 -3.88 -7.53
CA VAL A 42 19.10 -3.31 -6.57
C VAL A 42 20.23 -4.31 -6.33
N PRO A 43 21.48 -4.01 -6.73
CA PRO A 43 22.56 -5.00 -6.68
C PRO A 43 22.80 -5.56 -5.28
N GLY A 44 22.83 -6.89 -5.17
CA GLY A 44 23.13 -7.60 -3.94
C GLY A 44 22.02 -7.58 -2.89
N GLN A 45 20.81 -7.07 -3.19
CA GLN A 45 19.66 -7.12 -2.29
C GLN A 45 18.60 -8.10 -2.82
N TYR A 46 18.06 -8.92 -1.94
CA TYR A 46 17.10 -9.96 -2.27
C TYR A 46 15.98 -10.00 -1.24
N ILE A 47 14.77 -10.29 -1.73
CA ILE A 47 13.59 -10.63 -0.93
C ILE A 47 13.43 -12.15 -0.96
N VAL A 48 13.39 -12.76 0.21
CA VAL A 48 13.18 -14.19 0.42
C VAL A 48 11.84 -14.37 1.10
N VAL A 49 10.92 -15.07 0.45
CA VAL A 49 9.58 -15.37 0.97
C VAL A 49 9.59 -16.79 1.49
N PHE A 50 9.07 -16.99 2.70
CA PHE A 50 8.92 -18.29 3.32
C PHE A 50 7.60 -18.95 2.93
N ASN A 51 7.57 -20.27 3.07
CA ASN A 51 6.31 -21.01 3.08
C ASN A 51 5.44 -20.58 4.28
N ASP A 52 4.13 -20.57 4.09
CA ASP A 52 3.17 -20.09 5.10
C ASP A 52 3.23 -20.85 6.43
N ASN A 53 3.72 -22.10 6.40
CA ASN A 53 3.88 -22.97 7.57
C ASN A 53 5.06 -22.60 8.49
N VAL A 54 5.92 -21.65 8.10
CA VAL A 54 6.98 -21.16 8.98
C VAL A 54 6.35 -20.40 10.16
N ALA A 55 6.51 -20.95 11.37
CA ALA A 55 5.90 -20.42 12.59
C ALA A 55 6.61 -19.16 13.11
N ASP A 56 7.95 -19.20 13.15
CA ASP A 56 8.79 -18.08 13.60
C ASP A 56 9.66 -17.55 12.46
N PRO A 57 9.13 -16.64 11.62
CA PRO A 57 9.91 -16.07 10.52
C PRO A 57 11.12 -15.26 11.02
N ALA A 58 11.09 -14.72 12.24
CA ALA A 58 12.15 -13.86 12.74
C ALA A 58 13.40 -14.65 13.13
N SER A 59 13.24 -15.78 13.85
CA SER A 59 14.37 -16.66 14.13
C SER A 59 14.92 -17.27 12.85
N VAL A 60 14.04 -17.83 12.00
CA VAL A 60 14.45 -18.50 10.75
C VAL A 60 15.19 -17.53 9.81
N ALA A 61 14.72 -16.29 9.67
CA ALA A 61 15.41 -15.28 8.86
C ALA A 61 16.83 -15.00 9.37
N ARG A 62 17.01 -14.82 10.68
CA ARG A 62 18.33 -14.55 11.27
C ARG A 62 19.28 -15.73 11.04
N ASP A 63 18.81 -16.95 11.24
CA ASP A 63 19.63 -18.16 11.05
C ASP A 63 20.05 -18.33 9.59
N LEU A 64 19.11 -18.19 8.65
CA LEU A 64 19.40 -18.33 7.21
C LEU A 64 20.33 -17.25 6.70
N VAL A 65 20.14 -15.99 7.10
CA VAL A 65 21.00 -14.88 6.68
C VAL A 65 22.41 -15.05 7.25
N ASN A 66 22.54 -15.44 8.52
CA ASN A 66 23.85 -15.71 9.14
C ASN A 66 24.57 -16.87 8.44
N ALA A 67 23.87 -17.98 8.18
CA ALA A 67 24.42 -19.14 7.48
C ALA A 67 24.84 -18.82 6.04
N ALA A 68 24.11 -17.91 5.38
CA ALA A 68 24.43 -17.45 4.03
C ALA A 68 25.55 -16.39 3.98
N GLY A 69 26.07 -15.95 5.14
CA GLY A 69 27.07 -14.87 5.22
C GLY A 69 26.54 -13.51 4.76
N GLY A 70 25.22 -13.28 4.87
CA GLY A 70 24.56 -12.05 4.46
C GLY A 70 24.38 -11.05 5.58
N SER A 71 23.70 -9.94 5.26
CA SER A 71 23.22 -8.99 6.27
C SER A 71 21.71 -8.75 6.14
N LEU A 72 21.02 -8.84 7.27
CA LEU A 72 19.57 -8.74 7.33
C LEU A 72 19.13 -7.28 7.20
N LEU A 73 18.14 -7.01 6.36
CA LEU A 73 17.60 -5.67 6.11
C LEU A 73 16.23 -5.47 6.77
N ARG A 74 15.34 -6.46 6.60
CA ARG A 74 13.96 -6.41 7.09
C ARG A 74 13.46 -7.83 7.30
N ILE A 75 12.71 -8.07 8.38
CA ILE A 75 11.88 -9.26 8.52
C ILE A 75 10.43 -8.88 8.20
N TYR A 76 9.75 -9.74 7.45
CA TYR A 76 8.33 -9.66 7.15
C TYR A 76 7.59 -10.75 7.93
N SER A 77 6.51 -10.39 8.61
CA SER A 77 5.72 -11.31 9.43
C SER A 77 4.21 -11.18 9.29
N SER A 78 3.73 -10.20 8.51
CA SER A 78 2.30 -9.88 8.41
C SER A 78 1.71 -10.32 7.06
N ALA A 79 1.87 -9.51 6.00
CA ALA A 79 1.31 -9.81 4.68
C ALA A 79 2.05 -10.94 3.95
N ILE A 80 3.37 -11.02 4.16
CA ILE A 80 4.23 -12.13 3.75
C ILE A 80 5.11 -12.50 4.94
N LYS A 81 5.50 -13.77 5.01
CA LYS A 81 6.55 -14.25 5.92
C LYS A 81 7.84 -14.32 5.15
N GLY A 82 8.93 -13.77 5.69
CA GLY A 82 10.19 -13.75 4.96
C GLY A 82 11.14 -12.66 5.45
N PHE A 83 12.09 -12.31 4.60
CA PHE A 83 13.02 -11.23 4.87
C PHE A 83 13.57 -10.58 3.59
N ALA A 84 14.06 -9.36 3.74
CA ALA A 84 15.00 -8.75 2.81
C ALA A 84 16.42 -8.83 3.39
N ALA A 85 17.40 -9.17 2.57
CA ALA A 85 18.80 -9.30 2.96
C ALA A 85 19.75 -8.81 1.87
N ARG A 86 20.96 -8.38 2.27
CA ARG A 86 22.11 -8.37 1.35
C ARG A 86 22.70 -9.76 1.27
N LEU A 87 22.82 -10.28 0.06
CA LEU A 87 23.35 -11.62 -0.23
C LEU A 87 24.20 -11.59 -1.49
N SER A 88 25.18 -12.49 -1.57
CA SER A 88 25.81 -12.79 -2.86
C SER A 88 24.81 -13.54 -3.75
N ALA A 89 24.93 -13.38 -5.07
CA ALA A 89 24.05 -14.10 -6.01
C ALA A 89 24.07 -15.64 -5.82
N PRO A 90 25.24 -16.28 -5.58
CA PRO A 90 25.27 -17.71 -5.26
C PRO A 90 24.54 -18.06 -3.95
N ALA A 91 24.67 -17.23 -2.91
CA ALA A 91 23.98 -17.46 -1.64
C ALA A 91 22.46 -17.32 -1.77
N ALA A 92 21.99 -16.31 -2.50
CA ALA A 92 20.57 -16.15 -2.81
C ALA A 92 20.02 -17.33 -3.61
N ALA A 93 20.76 -17.81 -4.61
CA ALA A 93 20.38 -19.00 -5.38
C ALA A 93 20.31 -20.26 -4.50
N ALA A 94 21.27 -20.44 -3.58
CA ALA A 94 21.29 -21.57 -2.65
C ALA A 94 20.06 -21.56 -1.70
N LEU A 95 19.62 -20.38 -1.25
CA LEU A 95 18.41 -20.26 -0.42
C LEU A 95 17.15 -20.72 -1.16
N GLY A 96 17.11 -20.61 -2.49
CA GLY A 96 15.99 -21.14 -3.29
C GLY A 96 15.81 -22.65 -3.22
N GLY A 97 16.84 -23.40 -2.79
CA GLY A 97 16.76 -24.84 -2.52
C GLY A 97 16.34 -25.21 -1.10
N ASN A 98 16.13 -24.22 -0.22
CA ASN A 98 15.77 -24.47 1.18
C ASN A 98 14.28 -24.84 1.31
N PRO A 99 13.91 -25.92 2.02
CA PRO A 99 12.51 -26.36 2.14
C PRO A 99 11.59 -25.37 2.86
N LEU A 100 12.14 -24.38 3.58
CA LEU A 100 11.37 -23.33 4.25
C LEU A 100 11.10 -22.12 3.34
N VAL A 101 11.76 -22.04 2.18
CA VAL A 101 11.69 -20.90 1.26
C VAL A 101 10.69 -21.21 0.13
N ALA A 102 9.75 -20.30 -0.07
CA ALA A 102 8.78 -20.34 -1.17
C ALA A 102 9.34 -19.67 -2.43
N SER A 103 10.04 -18.54 -2.29
CA SER A 103 10.68 -17.85 -3.41
C SER A 103 11.84 -16.96 -2.98
N VAL A 104 12.74 -16.70 -3.91
CA VAL A 104 13.82 -15.71 -3.79
C VAL A 104 13.78 -14.82 -5.02
N GLU A 105 13.71 -13.51 -4.82
CA GLU A 105 13.72 -12.52 -5.91
C GLU A 105 14.70 -11.38 -5.59
N PRO A 106 15.39 -10.80 -6.59
CA PRO A 106 16.16 -9.59 -6.37
C PRO A 106 15.21 -8.45 -5.95
N ASP A 107 15.67 -7.57 -5.07
CA ASP A 107 14.96 -6.34 -4.75
C ASP A 107 15.00 -5.38 -5.96
N GLN A 108 13.97 -4.57 -6.14
CA GLN A 108 13.74 -3.81 -7.37
C GLN A 108 13.30 -2.38 -7.11
N VAL A 109 13.73 -1.47 -7.99
CA VAL A 109 13.30 -0.07 -7.94
C VAL A 109 11.88 0.04 -8.50
N MET A 110 10.96 0.54 -7.67
CA MET A 110 9.61 0.93 -8.09
C MET A 110 9.57 2.43 -8.37
N ARG A 111 8.86 2.82 -9.43
CA ARG A 111 8.69 4.22 -9.84
C ARG A 111 7.20 4.54 -9.94
N ALA A 112 6.81 5.72 -9.46
CA ALA A 112 5.48 6.24 -9.71
C ALA A 112 5.35 6.61 -11.19
N ASP A 113 4.24 6.22 -11.81
CA ASP A 113 3.89 6.76 -13.12
C ASP A 113 3.37 8.19 -12.91
N VAL A 114 3.90 9.12 -13.69
CA VAL A 114 3.66 10.56 -13.53
C VAL A 114 2.90 11.16 -14.71
N THR A 115 2.62 10.39 -15.76
CA THR A 115 1.93 10.88 -16.95
C THR A 115 0.53 10.30 -17.04
N GLN A 116 -0.47 11.17 -17.10
CA GLN A 116 -1.87 10.78 -17.32
C GLN A 116 -2.31 11.22 -18.72
N SER A 117 -2.89 10.29 -19.48
CA SER A 117 -3.55 10.61 -20.74
C SER A 117 -4.97 11.08 -20.46
N MET A 118 -5.29 12.31 -20.85
CA MET A 118 -6.62 12.87 -20.73
C MET A 118 -7.45 12.49 -21.97
N ASP A 119 -8.69 12.06 -21.79
CA ASP A 119 -9.61 11.94 -22.91
C ASP A 119 -10.12 13.32 -23.38
N ALA A 120 -10.81 13.36 -24.52
CA ALA A 120 -11.31 14.61 -25.10
C ALA A 120 -12.38 15.32 -24.24
N LYS A 121 -12.89 14.66 -23.19
CA LYS A 121 -13.87 15.21 -22.23
C LYS A 121 -13.23 15.62 -20.90
N GLY A 122 -11.92 15.39 -20.73
CA GLY A 122 -11.22 15.66 -19.47
C GLY A 122 -11.49 14.62 -18.38
N ASP A 123 -11.97 13.42 -18.74
CA ASP A 123 -12.15 12.29 -17.83
C ASP A 123 -11.01 11.26 -18.05
N PRO A 124 -9.89 11.35 -17.30
CA PRO A 124 -8.83 10.36 -17.39
C PRO A 124 -9.21 9.00 -16.78
N TRP A 125 -10.35 8.89 -16.07
CA TRP A 125 -10.71 7.71 -15.28
C TRP A 125 -11.77 6.83 -15.94
N GLY A 126 -12.34 7.26 -17.07
CA GLY A 126 -13.26 6.48 -17.87
C GLY A 126 -14.50 6.04 -17.10
N LEU A 127 -15.06 6.92 -16.26
CA LEU A 127 -16.14 6.56 -15.33
C LEU A 127 -17.37 6.00 -16.05
N ASP A 128 -17.70 6.56 -17.21
CA ASP A 128 -18.79 6.12 -18.09
C ASP A 128 -18.54 4.66 -18.58
N ARG A 129 -17.30 4.18 -18.64
CA ARG A 129 -16.98 2.76 -18.94
C ARG A 129 -17.23 1.81 -17.79
N ILE A 130 -17.25 2.31 -16.57
CA ILE A 130 -17.43 1.47 -15.38
C ILE A 130 -18.88 1.02 -15.26
N ASP A 131 -19.85 1.87 -15.60
CA ASP A 131 -21.28 1.56 -15.51
C ASP A 131 -21.95 1.20 -16.84
N GLN A 132 -21.24 1.32 -17.98
CA GLN A 132 -21.77 0.93 -19.30
C GLN A 132 -20.77 0.07 -20.10
N GLY A 133 -21.25 -1.04 -20.68
CA GLY A 133 -20.44 -1.90 -21.55
C GLY A 133 -20.61 -1.64 -23.06
N ALA A 134 -21.78 -1.16 -23.49
CA ALA A 134 -22.13 -0.99 -24.90
C ALA A 134 -21.78 0.41 -25.40
N LEU A 135 -21.38 0.54 -26.68
CA LEU A 135 -21.23 1.83 -27.36
C LEU A 135 -22.55 2.23 -28.06
N PRO A 136 -22.85 3.54 -28.29
CA PRO A 136 -22.09 4.71 -27.87
C PRO A 136 -22.32 5.07 -26.40
N LEU A 137 -21.38 5.82 -25.85
CA LEU A 137 -21.29 6.15 -24.43
C LEU A 137 -22.22 7.29 -24.04
N SER A 138 -22.81 7.21 -22.86
CA SER A 138 -23.85 8.16 -22.42
C SER A 138 -23.30 9.49 -21.92
N GLY A 139 -22.05 9.52 -21.44
CA GLY A 139 -21.45 10.66 -20.75
C GLY A 139 -21.94 10.83 -19.31
N THR A 140 -22.65 9.86 -18.74
CA THR A 140 -23.10 9.88 -17.34
C THR A 140 -22.50 8.69 -16.57
N TYR A 141 -22.44 8.81 -15.25
CA TYR A 141 -22.02 7.73 -14.35
C TYR A 141 -23.07 7.56 -13.25
N THR A 142 -23.64 6.37 -13.13
CA THR A 142 -24.62 6.01 -12.10
C THR A 142 -24.07 4.89 -11.22
N TYR A 143 -23.98 5.14 -9.92
CA TYR A 143 -23.60 4.13 -8.92
C TYR A 143 -24.76 3.84 -7.96
N THR A 144 -24.91 2.57 -7.58
CA THR A 144 -25.93 2.11 -6.60
C THR A 144 -25.35 1.82 -5.22
N SER A 145 -24.02 1.79 -5.10
CA SER A 145 -23.28 1.49 -3.88
C SER A 145 -22.31 2.63 -3.57
N THR A 146 -22.25 3.05 -2.30
CA THR A 146 -21.38 4.16 -1.86
C THR A 146 -19.99 3.70 -1.43
N GLY A 147 -19.79 2.38 -1.27
CA GLY A 147 -18.59 1.83 -0.63
C GLY A 147 -18.51 2.09 0.87
N ALA A 148 -19.62 2.48 1.53
CA ALA A 148 -19.64 2.69 2.97
C ALA A 148 -19.22 1.41 3.72
N GLY A 149 -18.26 1.54 4.64
CA GLY A 149 -17.65 0.42 5.38
C GLY A 149 -16.45 -0.24 4.68
N VAL A 150 -16.13 0.14 3.44
CA VAL A 150 -14.93 -0.32 2.74
C VAL A 150 -13.78 0.65 2.99
N HIS A 151 -12.61 0.11 3.32
CA HIS A 151 -11.36 0.87 3.42
C HIS A 151 -10.48 0.55 2.22
N ALA A 152 -10.17 1.56 1.41
CA ALA A 152 -9.15 1.49 0.38
C ALA A 152 -7.83 2.03 0.92
N TYR A 153 -6.75 1.27 0.78
CA TYR A 153 -5.40 1.69 1.16
C TYR A 153 -4.62 2.04 -0.11
N ILE A 154 -4.01 3.22 -0.12
CA ILE A 154 -3.24 3.75 -1.26
C ILE A 154 -1.79 3.93 -0.80
N ILE A 155 -0.87 3.30 -1.53
CA ILE A 155 0.58 3.48 -1.36
C ILE A 155 1.03 4.35 -2.53
N ASP A 156 1.24 5.64 -2.28
CA ASP A 156 1.60 6.64 -3.30
C ASP A 156 2.52 7.71 -2.66
N THR A 157 2.97 8.64 -3.49
CA THR A 157 3.79 9.82 -3.18
C THR A 157 3.15 10.79 -2.19
N GLY A 158 1.82 10.77 -2.04
CA GLY A 158 1.07 11.56 -1.07
C GLY A 158 -0.33 11.95 -1.55
N ILE A 159 -1.12 12.56 -0.67
CA ILE A 159 -2.51 12.96 -0.87
C ILE A 159 -2.78 14.23 -0.04
N TRP A 160 -3.54 15.17 -0.61
CA TRP A 160 -4.10 16.29 0.14
C TRP A 160 -5.44 15.86 0.74
N THR A 161 -5.41 15.26 1.93
CA THR A 161 -6.60 14.67 2.58
C THR A 161 -7.72 15.69 2.86
N LEU A 162 -7.41 16.99 2.89
CA LEU A 162 -8.37 18.08 3.11
C LEU A 162 -9.00 18.61 1.81
N HIS A 163 -8.68 18.05 0.64
CA HIS A 163 -9.34 18.42 -0.61
C HIS A 163 -10.87 18.20 -0.48
N PRO A 164 -11.73 19.19 -0.79
CA PRO A 164 -13.17 19.07 -0.57
C PRO A 164 -13.83 17.83 -1.19
N GLU A 165 -13.31 17.37 -2.32
CA GLU A 165 -13.73 16.23 -3.13
C GLU A 165 -13.57 14.90 -2.38
N PHE A 166 -12.62 14.82 -1.44
CA PHE A 166 -12.56 13.66 -0.55
C PHE A 166 -13.70 13.65 0.46
N GLY A 167 -14.24 14.81 0.86
CA GLY A 167 -15.38 14.89 1.78
C GLY A 167 -15.13 14.18 3.11
N GLY A 168 -13.89 14.19 3.60
CA GLY A 168 -13.48 13.49 4.83
C GLY A 168 -13.20 11.99 4.68
N ARG A 169 -13.26 11.42 3.47
CA ARG A 169 -13.03 9.99 3.22
C ARG A 169 -11.55 9.58 3.17
N ALA A 170 -10.63 10.54 3.09
CA ALA A 170 -9.20 10.29 3.06
C ALA A 170 -8.55 10.64 4.41
N ASN A 171 -7.66 9.77 4.90
CA ASN A 171 -6.86 10.00 6.09
C ASN A 171 -5.45 9.38 5.94
N ASN A 172 -4.53 9.81 6.80
CA ASN A 172 -3.12 9.45 6.80
C ASN A 172 -2.60 9.22 8.23
N TRP A 173 -3.44 8.66 9.09
CA TRP A 173 -3.15 8.35 10.49
C TRP A 173 -3.58 6.91 10.81
N GLY A 174 -3.20 6.41 11.98
CA GLY A 174 -3.48 5.05 12.43
C GLY A 174 -2.24 4.15 12.47
N THR A 175 -2.46 2.86 12.74
CA THR A 175 -1.39 1.90 13.06
C THR A 175 -0.46 1.58 11.88
N CYS A 176 -0.85 1.93 10.66
CA CYS A 176 -0.01 1.77 9.47
C CYS A 176 1.01 2.90 9.28
N VAL A 177 0.91 3.99 10.05
CA VAL A 177 1.88 5.07 10.02
C VAL A 177 3.05 4.72 10.95
N GLU A 178 4.27 4.87 10.48
CA GLU A 178 5.48 4.62 11.28
C GLU A 178 6.02 5.89 11.94
N ALA A 179 5.88 7.06 11.29
CA ALA A 179 6.23 8.37 11.82
C ALA A 179 5.51 9.49 11.04
N TYR A 180 5.45 10.67 11.63
CA TYR A 180 5.05 11.90 10.98
C TYR A 180 6.27 12.66 10.44
N ALA A 181 6.05 13.47 9.41
CA ALA A 181 7.01 14.48 8.96
C ALA A 181 6.29 15.82 8.72
N PRO A 182 7.01 16.95 8.79
CA PRO A 182 6.44 18.27 8.54
C PRO A 182 5.79 18.34 7.15
N GLY A 183 4.49 18.61 7.12
CA GLY A 183 3.70 18.70 5.88
C GLY A 183 2.77 19.90 5.85
N SER A 184 2.93 20.88 6.74
CA SER A 184 2.12 22.10 6.76
C SER A 184 3.00 23.32 6.52
N ALA A 185 2.55 24.19 5.62
CA ALA A 185 3.23 25.43 5.23
C ALA A 185 4.72 25.24 4.86
N ILE A 186 5.06 24.10 4.26
CA ILE A 186 6.42 23.77 3.84
C ILE A 186 6.77 24.57 2.59
N VAL A 187 7.83 25.37 2.66
CA VAL A 187 8.40 26.04 1.49
C VAL A 187 9.07 24.98 0.62
N SER A 188 8.53 24.79 -0.58
CA SER A 188 9.02 23.83 -1.57
C SER A 188 9.33 24.54 -2.88
N THR A 189 10.18 23.93 -3.72
CA THR A 189 10.29 24.32 -5.13
C THR A 189 8.93 24.20 -5.80
N TYR A 190 8.60 25.17 -6.63
CA TYR A 190 7.33 25.26 -7.34
C TYR A 190 7.57 25.28 -8.85
N LEU A 191 6.54 24.88 -9.59
CA LEU A 191 6.50 25.03 -11.04
C LEU A 191 6.86 26.47 -11.40
N VAL A 192 7.58 26.67 -12.51
CA VAL A 192 8.18 27.96 -12.94
C VAL A 192 9.45 28.42 -12.20
N GLY A 193 10.14 27.53 -11.49
CA GLY A 193 11.46 27.81 -10.93
C GLY A 193 11.43 28.75 -9.72
N THR A 194 10.29 28.81 -9.02
CA THR A 194 10.10 29.60 -7.80
C THR A 194 9.99 28.71 -6.57
N THR A 195 9.71 29.29 -5.40
CA THR A 195 9.31 28.53 -4.23
C THR A 195 7.92 28.96 -3.78
N MET A 196 7.17 28.03 -3.18
CA MET A 196 5.84 28.28 -2.64
C MET A 196 5.66 27.51 -1.33
N SER A 197 4.95 28.12 -0.37
CA SER A 197 4.52 27.44 0.85
C SER A 197 3.30 26.58 0.55
N LEU A 198 3.43 25.26 0.72
CA LEU A 198 2.41 24.28 0.41
C LEU A 198 2.17 23.35 1.61
N SER A 199 1.03 22.67 1.62
CA SER A 199 0.66 21.71 2.68
C SER A 199 0.12 20.41 2.09
N GLY A 200 0.28 19.30 2.82
CA GLY A 200 -0.16 17.97 2.44
C GLY A 200 0.95 16.94 2.63
N THR A 201 0.61 15.65 2.48
CA THR A 201 1.66 14.61 2.58
C THR A 201 2.63 14.68 1.41
N SER A 202 2.24 15.25 0.28
CA SER A 202 3.16 15.57 -0.84
C SER A 202 4.28 16.55 -0.45
N MET A 203 4.14 17.30 0.65
CA MET A 203 5.21 18.13 1.22
C MET A 203 5.98 17.41 2.33
N ALA A 204 5.32 16.50 3.05
CA ALA A 204 5.98 15.64 4.04
C ALA A 204 6.92 14.63 3.37
N THR A 205 6.53 14.03 2.25
CA THR A 205 7.33 13.05 1.49
C THR A 205 8.72 13.58 1.10
N PRO A 206 8.89 14.73 0.42
CA PRO A 206 10.22 15.26 0.11
C PRO A 206 11.02 15.64 1.34
N HIS A 207 10.38 15.96 2.49
CA HIS A 207 11.09 16.14 3.75
C HIS A 207 11.73 14.82 4.22
N VAL A 208 10.95 13.72 4.25
CA VAL A 208 11.45 12.39 4.60
C VAL A 208 12.56 11.95 3.65
N VAL A 209 12.36 12.11 2.33
CA VAL A 209 13.35 11.77 1.31
C VAL A 209 14.61 12.61 1.48
N GLY A 210 14.50 13.89 1.80
CA GLY A 210 15.65 14.76 2.07
C GLY A 210 16.47 14.30 3.27
N VAL A 211 15.82 13.93 4.38
CA VAL A 211 16.52 13.39 5.57
C VAL A 211 17.16 12.03 5.25
N ALA A 212 16.47 11.16 4.52
CA ALA A 212 17.04 9.89 4.05
C ALA A 212 18.28 10.10 3.15
N ALA A 213 18.22 11.07 2.24
CA ALA A 213 19.34 11.41 1.36
C ALA A 213 20.54 11.96 2.16
N LEU A 214 20.31 12.79 3.17
CA LEU A 214 21.36 13.28 4.07
C LEU A 214 22.01 12.14 4.85
N TYR A 215 21.21 11.20 5.38
CA TYR A 215 21.75 10.00 6.02
C TYR A 215 22.66 9.22 5.08
N LYS A 216 22.24 9.00 3.82
CA LYS A 216 23.04 8.29 2.81
C LYS A 216 24.30 9.05 2.40
N ALA A 217 24.25 10.38 2.38
CA ALA A 217 25.42 11.21 2.09
C ALA A 217 26.53 11.02 3.16
N THR A 218 26.13 10.85 4.42
CA THR A 218 27.08 10.64 5.54
C THR A 218 27.50 9.17 5.70
N ASN A 219 26.59 8.23 5.49
CA ASN A 219 26.78 6.81 5.84
C ASN A 219 26.94 5.88 4.63
N GLY A 220 27.02 6.46 3.43
CA GLY A 220 27.02 5.73 2.17
C GLY A 220 25.65 5.15 1.80
N ASP A 221 25.61 4.41 0.70
CA ASP A 221 24.38 3.78 0.21
C ASP A 221 23.97 2.60 1.09
N GLN A 222 23.07 2.87 2.03
CA GLN A 222 22.55 1.89 2.98
C GLN A 222 21.22 1.28 2.50
N PRO A 223 20.90 0.06 2.95
CA PRO A 223 19.60 -0.57 2.71
C PRO A 223 18.43 0.30 3.17
N SER A 224 17.32 0.27 2.42
CA SER A 224 16.10 1.04 2.73
C SER A 224 15.59 0.78 4.15
N GLY A 225 15.60 -0.48 4.60
CA GLY A 225 15.23 -0.85 5.97
C GLY A 225 16.13 -0.23 7.05
N THR A 226 17.44 -0.15 6.80
CA THR A 226 18.39 0.51 7.71
C THR A 226 18.12 2.01 7.80
N VAL A 227 17.90 2.65 6.65
CA VAL A 227 17.58 4.08 6.59
C VAL A 227 16.24 4.36 7.29
N ALA A 228 15.20 3.56 7.01
CA ALA A 228 13.89 3.70 7.63
C ALA A 228 13.94 3.54 9.16
N ASN A 229 14.61 2.50 9.65
CA ASN A 229 14.80 2.29 11.09
C ASN A 229 15.54 3.46 11.74
N TRP A 230 16.57 3.99 11.08
CA TRP A 230 17.30 5.16 11.57
C TRP A 230 16.41 6.40 11.62
N LEU A 231 15.60 6.67 10.59
CA LEU A 231 14.66 7.80 10.56
C LEU A 231 13.66 7.73 11.73
N ILE A 232 13.08 6.55 11.95
CA ILE A 232 12.11 6.32 13.02
C ILE A 232 12.77 6.46 14.40
N ALA A 233 13.96 5.86 14.59
CA ALA A 233 14.68 5.90 15.85
C ALA A 233 15.18 7.30 16.23
N ASN A 234 15.39 8.18 15.25
CA ASN A 234 15.83 9.56 15.46
C ASN A 234 14.69 10.57 15.39
N ALA A 235 13.43 10.14 15.26
CA ALA A 235 12.28 11.03 15.32
C ALA A 235 12.03 11.51 16.76
N THR A 236 11.54 12.73 16.91
CA THR A 236 11.20 13.29 18.22
C THR A 236 9.90 12.67 18.72
N SER A 237 9.96 12.02 19.88
CA SER A 237 8.79 11.36 20.48
C SER A 237 7.93 12.33 21.30
N GLY A 238 6.61 12.17 21.21
CA GLY A 238 5.65 12.78 22.15
C GLY A 238 5.33 14.27 21.91
N VAL A 239 5.80 14.85 20.81
CA VAL A 239 5.66 16.30 20.55
C VAL A 239 4.40 16.67 19.76
N ILE A 240 3.69 15.69 19.18
CA ILE A 240 2.48 15.96 18.40
C ILE A 240 1.28 16.06 19.34
N THR A 241 0.70 17.25 19.42
CA THR A 241 -0.53 17.52 20.17
C THR A 241 -1.76 17.09 19.36
N GLY A 242 -2.75 16.46 20.00
CA GLY A 242 -3.96 15.99 19.33
C GLY A 242 -3.74 14.78 18.41
N ASN A 243 -2.67 14.03 18.63
CA ASN A 243 -2.33 12.85 17.84
C ASN A 243 -3.47 11.81 17.86
N PRO A 244 -4.01 11.40 16.70
CA PRO A 244 -5.08 10.40 16.64
C PRO A 244 -4.68 9.07 17.30
N SER A 245 -5.62 8.47 18.03
CA SER A 245 -5.41 7.20 18.73
C SER A 245 -4.92 6.11 17.78
N GLY A 246 -3.94 5.32 18.23
CA GLY A 246 -3.34 4.25 17.44
C GLY A 246 -2.26 4.72 16.45
N THR A 247 -1.97 6.01 16.36
CA THR A 247 -0.87 6.54 15.52
C THR A 247 0.39 6.77 16.34
N PRO A 248 1.59 6.35 15.90
CA PRO A 248 2.82 6.66 16.60
C PRO A 248 3.05 8.16 16.75
N ASN A 249 3.36 8.62 17.97
CA ASN A 249 3.70 10.03 18.22
C ASN A 249 5.20 10.24 18.00
N LEU A 250 5.63 10.12 16.75
CA LEU A 250 7.02 10.30 16.32
C LEU A 250 7.07 11.35 15.22
N LEU A 251 7.78 12.46 15.44
CA LEU A 251 7.95 13.54 14.48
C LEU A 251 9.36 13.55 13.93
N LEU A 252 9.51 13.20 12.65
CA LEU A 252 10.77 13.33 11.92
C LEU A 252 11.16 14.81 11.79
N PHE A 253 12.46 15.06 11.86
CA PHE A 253 13.07 16.35 11.60
C PHE A 253 14.41 16.15 10.90
N LYS A 254 14.92 17.20 10.27
CA LYS A 254 16.32 17.23 9.83
C LYS A 254 17.20 17.54 11.06
N SER A 255 18.07 16.61 11.46
CA SER A 255 19.08 16.91 12.48
C SER A 255 20.05 17.99 11.97
N THR A 256 20.43 18.92 12.83
CA THR A 256 21.41 19.97 12.52
C THR A 256 22.86 19.55 12.78
N GLU A 257 23.09 18.31 13.17
CA GLU A 257 24.40 17.75 13.50
C GLU A 257 24.58 16.37 12.86
#